data_AF-A0A168NWW0-F1
#
_entry.id   AF-A0A168NWW0-F1
#
_cell.length_a   1.000
_cell.length_b   1.000
_cell.length_c   1.000
_cell.angle_alpha   90.00
_cell.angle_beta   90.00
_cell.angle_gamma   90.00
#
_symmetry.space_group_name_H-M   'P 1'
#
loop_
_entity.id
_entity.type
_entity.pdbx_description
1 polymer ?
#
loop_
_entity_poly.entity_id
_entity_poly.type
_entity_poly.pdbx_seq_one_letter_code
_entity_poly.pdbx_strand_id
1 'polypeptide(L)'
;MFSDKLKRYRRDLGLTQRDLGRKLDLSKAAIGQLETGLKEPSRILLEKIYKISGKNMNWWLDKNEQFKFNQTFKYTIYPDNKYKAIFPILFSAIFSIVLIFALTDRSNTLEVCIIFIAVLLCLMCTAYYTVLAYYLFKNKIYITIEDKYIEIKKISTTKRVNIANITEIEFTVRARGSYPMVIIKCDNSTKYYYNDLYFPQSWFAKKDINSMVDNLKKSNENIWVIGRGNM
;
A
#
# COMPACT_ATOMS: atom_id res chain seq x y z
N MET A 1 19.79 -5.21 22.90
CA MET A 1 19.77 -5.54 21.46
C MET A 1 19.73 -7.03 21.23
N PHE A 2 19.07 -7.44 20.16
CA PHE A 2 18.89 -8.82 19.71
C PHE A 2 20.21 -9.55 19.49
N SER A 3 21.18 -8.87 18.87
CA SER A 3 22.52 -9.40 18.56
C SER A 3 23.22 -9.97 19.80
N ASP A 4 23.21 -9.21 20.90
CA ASP A 4 23.81 -9.62 22.17
C ASP A 4 23.07 -10.80 22.80
N LYS A 5 21.74 -10.79 22.75
CA LYS A 5 20.90 -11.87 23.30
C LYS A 5 21.11 -13.18 22.54
N LEU A 6 21.20 -13.12 21.21
CA LEU A 6 21.50 -14.28 20.37
C LEU A 6 22.87 -14.86 20.68
N LYS A 7 23.88 -13.99 20.80
CA LYS A 7 25.25 -14.40 21.13
C LYS A 7 25.36 -15.03 22.52
N ARG A 8 24.66 -14.47 23.51
CA ARG A 8 24.59 -15.05 24.87
C ARG A 8 23.89 -16.40 24.87
N TYR A 9 22.68 -16.47 24.29
CA TYR A 9 21.92 -17.72 24.19
C TYR A 9 22.73 -18.85 23.54
N ARG A 10 23.48 -18.55 22.47
CA ARG A 10 24.35 -19.52 21.83
C ARG A 10 25.44 -20.05 22.78
N ARG A 11 26.10 -19.13 23.50
CA ARG A 11 27.19 -19.45 24.44
C ARG A 11 26.69 -20.24 25.64
N ASP A 12 25.51 -19.91 26.17
CA ASP A 12 24.89 -20.62 27.28
C ASP A 12 24.58 -22.08 26.93
N LEU A 13 24.36 -22.37 25.64
CA LEU A 13 24.17 -23.72 25.11
C LEU A 13 25.48 -24.41 24.67
N GLY A 14 26.64 -23.76 24.83
CA GLY A 14 27.93 -24.30 24.40
C GLY A 14 28.08 -24.48 22.88
N LEU A 15 27.24 -23.82 22.07
CA LEU A 15 27.19 -24.02 20.62
C LEU A 15 28.18 -23.14 19.86
N THR A 16 28.76 -23.64 18.78
CA THR A 16 29.46 -22.77 17.82
C THR A 16 28.46 -22.02 16.94
N GLN A 17 28.90 -20.93 16.28
CA GLN A 17 28.03 -20.20 15.32
C GLN A 17 27.54 -21.12 14.20
N ARG A 18 28.34 -22.12 13.81
CA ARG A 18 27.95 -23.12 12.81
C ARG A 18 26.87 -24.05 13.34
N ASP A 19 26.92 -24.45 14.61
CA ASP A 19 25.92 -25.34 15.20
C ASP A 19 24.58 -24.64 15.39
N LEU A 20 24.60 -23.38 15.85
CA LEU A 20 23.39 -22.56 15.88
C LEU A 20 22.83 -22.31 14.48
N GLY A 21 23.72 -22.07 13.50
CA GLY A 21 23.36 -21.94 12.09
C GLY A 21 22.61 -23.17 11.59
N ARG A 22 23.13 -24.39 11.84
CA ARG A 22 22.44 -25.64 11.48
C ARG A 22 21.06 -25.76 12.13
N LYS A 23 20.92 -25.41 13.41
CA LYS A 23 19.63 -25.45 14.12
C LYS A 23 18.60 -24.47 13.55
N LEU A 24 19.04 -23.30 13.09
CA LEU A 24 18.19 -22.26 12.52
C LEU A 24 18.07 -22.32 10.99
N ASP A 25 18.74 -23.29 10.36
CA ASP A 25 18.86 -23.40 8.91
C ASP A 25 19.40 -22.10 8.29
N LEU A 26 20.58 -21.70 8.78
CA LEU A 26 21.34 -20.50 8.41
C LEU A 26 22.83 -20.82 8.27
N SER A 27 23.52 -20.07 7.41
CA SER A 27 24.97 -20.16 7.30
C SER A 27 25.67 -19.58 8.55
N LYS A 28 26.89 -20.06 8.84
CA LYS A 28 27.74 -19.50 9.91
C LYS A 28 27.91 -17.99 9.75
N ALA A 29 28.08 -17.51 8.52
CA ALA A 29 28.23 -16.10 8.21
C ALA A 29 26.97 -15.29 8.57
N ALA A 30 25.78 -15.83 8.27
CA ALA A 30 24.52 -15.19 8.63
C ALA A 30 24.35 -15.06 10.15
N ILE A 31 24.71 -16.10 10.92
CA ILE A 31 24.74 -16.04 12.39
C ILE A 31 25.73 -14.98 12.87
N GLY A 32 26.92 -14.92 12.26
CA GLY A 32 27.92 -13.90 12.57
C GLY A 32 27.38 -12.47 12.38
N GLN A 33 26.72 -12.20 11.25
CA GLN A 33 26.10 -10.90 10.97
C GLN A 33 24.97 -10.55 11.94
N LEU A 34 24.19 -11.53 12.39
CA LEU A 34 23.14 -11.34 13.39
C LEU A 34 23.73 -11.03 14.77
N GLU A 35 24.79 -11.74 15.17
CA GLU A 35 25.47 -11.54 16.47
C GLU A 35 26.29 -10.24 16.53
N THR A 36 26.65 -9.65 15.39
CA THR A 36 27.31 -8.33 15.33
C THR A 36 26.35 -7.18 15.10
N GLY A 37 25.06 -7.46 14.86
CA GLY A 37 24.06 -6.44 14.54
C GLY A 37 24.17 -5.87 13.12
N LEU A 38 25.06 -6.41 12.27
CA LEU A 38 25.15 -6.04 10.85
C LEU A 38 23.90 -6.44 10.06
N LYS A 39 23.16 -7.45 10.55
CA LYS A 39 21.91 -7.92 9.96
C LYS A 39 20.83 -7.95 11.02
N GLU A 40 19.69 -7.34 10.73
CA GLU A 40 18.51 -7.39 11.60
C GLU A 40 17.77 -8.73 11.46
N PRO A 41 17.11 -9.22 12.52
CA PRO A 41 16.36 -10.47 12.48
C PRO A 41 15.07 -10.34 11.66
N SER A 42 14.80 -11.33 10.80
CA SER A 42 13.52 -11.42 10.09
C SER A 42 12.44 -12.08 10.94
N ARG A 43 11.16 -11.90 10.58
CA ARG A 43 10.04 -12.54 11.27
C ARG A 43 10.12 -14.06 11.27
N ILE A 44 10.43 -14.63 10.12
CA ILE A 44 10.62 -16.07 9.95
C ILE A 44 11.74 -16.58 10.87
N LEU A 45 12.82 -15.81 11.03
CA LEU A 45 13.91 -16.16 11.94
C LEU A 45 13.45 -16.14 13.41
N LEU A 46 12.71 -15.10 13.83
CA LEU A 46 12.19 -15.02 15.20
C LEU A 46 11.22 -16.15 15.51
N GLU A 47 10.40 -16.58 14.55
CA GLU A 47 9.52 -17.75 14.69
C GLU A 47 10.32 -19.05 14.84
N LYS A 48 11.38 -19.25 14.05
CA LYS A 48 12.30 -20.39 14.21
C LYS A 48 12.97 -20.38 15.58
N ILE A 49 13.45 -19.22 16.03
CA ILE A 49 14.06 -19.06 17.36
C ILE A 49 13.03 -19.34 18.46
N TYR A 50 11.79 -18.87 18.33
CA TYR A 50 10.71 -19.17 19.29
C TYR A 50 10.48 -20.67 19.42
N LYS A 51 10.38 -21.40 18.30
CA LYS A 51 10.19 -22.86 18.31
C LYS A 51 11.31 -23.61 19.03
N ILE A 52 12.56 -23.14 18.92
CA ILE A 52 13.72 -23.82 19.51
C ILE A 52 13.99 -23.38 20.95
N SER A 53 13.74 -22.12 21.27
CA SER A 53 14.09 -21.53 22.57
C SER A 53 12.91 -21.47 23.55
N GLY A 54 11.67 -21.57 23.08
CA GLY A 54 10.45 -21.31 23.85
C GLY A 54 10.28 -19.84 24.26
N LYS A 55 11.19 -18.94 23.86
CA LYS A 55 11.18 -17.53 24.25
C LYS A 55 10.53 -16.69 23.15
N ASN A 56 9.52 -15.92 23.53
CA ASN A 56 8.75 -15.08 22.60
C ASN A 56 9.55 -13.85 22.13
N MET A 57 9.00 -13.16 21.12
CA MET A 57 9.62 -11.99 20.49
C MET A 57 9.99 -10.87 21.48
N ASN A 58 9.17 -10.65 22.52
CA ASN A 58 9.41 -9.62 23.52
C ASN A 58 10.68 -9.88 24.35
N TRP A 59 11.04 -11.16 24.51
CA TRP A 59 12.29 -11.52 25.15
C TRP A 59 13.50 -11.23 24.24
N TRP A 60 13.37 -11.47 22.94
CA TRP A 60 14.46 -11.33 21.97
C TRP A 60 14.74 -9.89 21.55
N LEU A 61 13.71 -9.07 21.41
CA LEU A 61 13.81 -7.70 20.91
C LEU A 61 13.62 -6.70 22.04
N ASP A 62 14.40 -5.61 22.06
CA ASP A 62 14.07 -4.46 22.92
C ASP A 62 12.93 -3.60 22.34
N LYS A 63 12.45 -2.59 23.09
CA LYS A 63 11.31 -1.76 22.65
C LYS A 63 11.58 -1.04 21.33
N ASN A 64 12.81 -0.63 21.06
CA ASN A 64 13.18 0.08 19.83
C ASN A 64 13.30 -0.88 18.65
N GLU A 65 13.86 -2.07 18.86
CA GLU A 65 13.92 -3.15 17.88
C GLU A 65 12.53 -3.69 17.55
N GLN A 66 11.65 -3.83 18.54
CA GLN A 66 10.23 -4.15 18.34
C GLN A 66 9.55 -3.08 17.49
N PHE A 67 9.81 -1.80 17.76
CA PHE A 67 9.25 -0.70 16.99
C PHE A 67 9.71 -0.72 15.52
N LYS A 68 11.02 -0.90 15.26
CA LYS A 68 11.56 -1.05 13.90
C LYS A 68 11.00 -2.27 13.18
N PHE A 69 10.95 -3.40 13.85
CA PHE A 69 10.43 -4.65 13.30
C PHE A 69 8.93 -4.55 12.96
N ASN A 70 8.14 -3.86 13.78
CA ASN A 70 6.72 -3.62 13.54
C ASN A 70 6.44 -2.56 12.44
N GLN A 71 7.47 -1.82 11.98
CA GLN A 71 7.33 -0.85 10.89
C GLN A 71 7.50 -1.46 9.49
N THR A 72 8.04 -2.68 9.40
CA THR A 72 8.51 -3.23 8.12
C THR A 72 7.41 -3.69 7.15
N PHE A 73 6.16 -3.89 7.58
CA PHE A 73 5.05 -4.19 6.68
C PHE A 73 4.17 -2.96 6.47
N LYS A 74 4.61 -2.00 5.65
CA LYS A 74 3.78 -0.87 5.24
C LYS A 74 3.56 -0.91 3.74
N TYR A 75 2.40 -1.41 3.34
CA TYR A 75 1.98 -1.44 1.94
C TYR A 75 0.98 -0.31 1.70
N THR A 76 1.25 0.59 0.74
CA THR A 76 0.36 1.73 0.41
C THR A 76 -0.11 1.64 -1.03
N ILE A 77 -1.42 1.59 -1.24
CA ILE A 77 -2.07 1.52 -2.55
C ILE A 77 -2.61 2.89 -2.92
N TYR A 78 -2.30 3.37 -4.12
CA TYR A 78 -2.80 4.62 -4.67
C TYR A 78 -3.83 4.37 -5.79
N PRO A 79 -4.71 5.34 -6.08
CA PRO A 79 -5.72 5.18 -7.11
C PRO A 79 -5.12 5.01 -8.52
N ASP A 80 -5.72 4.15 -9.34
CA ASP A 80 -5.26 3.83 -10.70
C ASP A 80 -5.25 5.06 -11.63
N ASN A 81 -6.21 5.97 -11.42
CA ASN A 81 -6.35 7.18 -12.23
C ASN A 81 -5.28 8.26 -11.95
N LYS A 82 -4.39 8.06 -10.96
CA LYS A 82 -3.36 9.03 -10.58
C LYS A 82 -2.44 9.42 -11.74
N TYR A 83 -2.18 8.50 -12.67
CA TYR A 83 -1.30 8.75 -13.82
C TYR A 83 -2.05 9.13 -15.09
N LYS A 84 -3.36 8.83 -15.18
CA LYS A 84 -4.19 9.16 -16.34
C LYS A 84 -4.43 10.66 -16.52
N ALA A 85 -4.33 11.44 -15.43
CA ALA A 85 -4.42 12.90 -15.50
C ALA A 85 -3.14 13.56 -16.08
N ILE A 86 -1.98 12.88 -16.05
CA ILE A 86 -0.70 13.46 -16.48
C ILE A 86 -0.59 13.49 -18.01
N PHE A 87 -0.98 12.39 -18.66
CA PHE A 87 -0.93 12.26 -20.11
C PHE A 87 -1.66 13.39 -20.89
N PRO A 88 -2.92 13.72 -20.60
CA PRO A 88 -3.63 14.78 -21.31
C PRO A 88 -3.02 16.17 -21.08
N ILE A 89 -2.38 16.43 -19.94
CA ILE A 89 -1.66 17.68 -19.67
C ILE A 89 -0.47 17.80 -20.63
N LEU A 90 0.36 16.75 -20.72
CA LEU A 90 1.53 16.75 -21.61
C LEU A 90 1.12 16.83 -23.09
N PHE A 91 0.10 16.06 -23.48
CA PHE A 91 -0.40 16.06 -24.85
C PHE A 91 -0.93 17.43 -25.27
N SER A 92 -1.78 18.06 -24.45
CA SER A 92 -2.35 19.38 -24.77
C SER A 92 -1.31 20.50 -24.73
N ALA A 93 -0.28 20.41 -23.87
CA ALA A 93 0.84 21.34 -23.89
C ALA A 93 1.67 21.23 -25.19
N ILE A 94 2.03 20.00 -25.59
CA ILE A 94 2.79 19.75 -26.84
C ILE A 94 1.97 20.20 -28.06
N PHE A 95 0.68 19.87 -28.10
CA PHE A 95 -0.21 20.26 -29.20
C PHE A 95 -0.38 21.78 -29.30
N SER A 96 -0.46 22.49 -28.16
CA SER A 96 -0.50 23.95 -28.12
C SER A 96 0.78 24.57 -28.71
N ILE A 97 1.95 24.00 -28.42
CA ILE A 97 3.23 24.47 -28.98
C ILE A 97 3.25 24.31 -30.51
N VAL A 98 2.81 23.16 -31.03
CA VAL A 98 2.73 22.91 -32.48
C VAL A 98 1.80 23.91 -33.17
N LEU A 99 0.64 24.21 -32.58
CA LEU A 99 -0.29 25.22 -33.09
C LEU A 99 0.31 26.63 -33.11
N ILE A 100 1.08 26.99 -32.08
CA ILE A 100 1.77 28.29 -32.03
C ILE A 100 2.81 28.40 -33.13
N PHE A 101 3.59 27.35 -33.41
CA PHE A 101 4.53 27.35 -34.54
C PHE A 101 3.81 27.49 -35.88
N ALA A 102 2.63 26.88 -36.04
CA ALA A 102 1.82 27.00 -37.25
C ALA A 102 1.25 28.41 -37.48
N LEU A 103 1.17 29.26 -36.43
CA LEU A 103 0.76 30.67 -36.57
C LEU A 103 1.83 31.54 -37.23
N THR A 104 3.11 31.23 -37.02
CA THR A 104 4.23 32.09 -37.45
C THR A 104 4.34 32.22 -38.97
N ASP A 105 3.82 31.24 -39.73
CA ASP A 105 3.98 31.13 -41.18
C ASP A 105 2.68 31.46 -41.96
N ARG A 106 1.65 31.95 -41.28
CA ARG A 106 0.31 32.18 -41.88
C ARG A 106 -0.06 33.66 -41.92
N SER A 107 -0.53 34.10 -43.09
CA SER A 107 -1.02 35.47 -43.35
C SER A 107 -2.56 35.57 -43.44
N ASN A 108 -3.26 34.45 -43.61
CA ASN A 108 -4.72 34.43 -43.75
C ASN A 108 -5.42 34.64 -42.40
N THR A 109 -6.23 35.70 -42.30
CA THR A 109 -6.89 36.12 -41.04
C THR A 109 -7.85 35.06 -40.49
N LEU A 110 -8.60 34.36 -41.34
CA LEU A 110 -9.54 33.33 -40.91
C LEU A 110 -8.82 32.12 -40.30
N GLU A 111 -7.71 31.69 -40.91
CA GLU A 111 -6.90 30.56 -40.44
C GLU A 111 -6.25 30.88 -39.09
N VAL A 112 -5.74 32.11 -38.94
CA VAL A 112 -5.20 32.61 -37.67
C VAL A 112 -6.27 32.60 -36.56
N CYS A 113 -7.49 33.04 -36.86
CA CYS A 113 -8.60 32.99 -35.89
C CYS A 113 -8.96 31.55 -35.47
N ILE A 114 -9.01 30.60 -36.40
CA ILE A 114 -9.32 29.19 -36.11
C ILE A 114 -8.23 28.57 -35.22
N ILE A 115 -6.95 28.80 -35.55
CA ILE A 115 -5.82 28.28 -34.77
C ILE A 115 -5.82 28.90 -33.37
N PHE A 116 -6.09 30.20 -33.25
CA PHE A 116 -6.19 30.87 -31.95
C PHE A 116 -7.28 30.25 -31.05
N ILE A 117 -8.46 29.97 -31.60
CA ILE A 117 -9.54 29.28 -30.86
C ILE A 117 -9.09 27.87 -30.43
N ALA A 118 -8.41 27.13 -31.30
CA ALA A 118 -7.90 25.80 -30.96
C ALA A 118 -6.86 25.82 -29.82
N VAL A 119 -5.98 26.82 -29.81
CA VAL A 119 -5.01 27.03 -28.71
C VAL A 119 -5.74 27.34 -27.40
N LEU A 120 -6.76 28.21 -27.42
CA LEU A 120 -7.56 28.52 -26.23
C LEU A 120 -8.24 27.27 -25.65
N LEU A 121 -8.83 26.42 -26.50
CA LEU A 121 -9.43 25.15 -26.07
C LEU A 121 -8.39 24.21 -25.45
N CYS A 122 -7.18 24.15 -26.00
CA CYS A 122 -6.10 23.34 -25.44
C CYS A 122 -5.63 23.88 -24.08
N LEU A 123 -5.58 25.20 -23.91
CA LEU A 123 -5.28 25.84 -22.61
C LEU A 123 -6.38 25.57 -21.57
N MET A 124 -7.65 25.57 -21.98
CA MET A 124 -8.74 25.18 -21.07
C MET A 124 -8.65 23.71 -20.66
N CYS A 125 -8.32 22.82 -21.61
CA CYS A 125 -8.08 21.40 -21.33
C CYS A 125 -6.89 21.19 -20.39
N THR A 126 -5.74 21.84 -20.63
CA THR A 126 -4.59 21.75 -19.72
C THR A 126 -4.99 22.20 -18.32
N ALA A 127 -5.64 23.36 -18.19
CA ALA A 127 -6.08 23.90 -16.91
C ALA A 127 -7.05 22.96 -16.17
N TYR A 128 -8.00 22.35 -16.89
CA TYR A 128 -8.91 21.36 -16.30
C TYR A 128 -8.15 20.15 -15.74
N TYR A 129 -7.25 19.56 -16.54
CA TYR A 129 -6.50 18.38 -16.10
C TYR A 129 -5.45 18.70 -15.04
N THR A 130 -4.87 19.91 -15.01
CA THR A 130 -3.99 20.33 -13.91
C THR A 130 -4.74 20.49 -12.60
N VAL A 131 -5.94 21.07 -12.61
CA VAL A 131 -6.82 21.14 -11.42
C VAL A 131 -7.20 19.73 -10.95
N LEU A 132 -7.60 18.85 -11.87
CA LEU A 132 -7.92 17.45 -11.56
C LEU A 132 -6.72 16.72 -10.96
N ALA A 133 -5.54 16.86 -11.55
CA ALA A 133 -4.29 16.30 -11.02
C ALA A 133 -4.01 16.87 -9.63
N TYR A 134 -4.09 18.19 -9.43
CA TYR A 134 -3.88 18.83 -8.14
C TYR A 134 -4.82 18.26 -7.06
N TYR A 135 -6.11 18.11 -7.35
CA TYR A 135 -7.06 17.48 -6.43
C TYR A 135 -6.70 16.02 -6.11
N LEU A 136 -6.31 15.23 -7.11
CA LEU A 136 -5.89 13.84 -6.94
C LEU A 136 -4.59 13.73 -6.11
N PHE A 137 -3.62 14.61 -6.33
CA PHE A 137 -2.32 14.61 -5.64
C PHE A 137 -2.40 15.21 -4.22
N LYS A 138 -3.20 16.25 -4.00
CA LYS A 138 -3.36 16.92 -2.69
C LYS A 138 -4.20 16.09 -1.72
N ASN A 139 -5.28 15.47 -2.19
CA ASN A 139 -6.25 14.79 -1.31
C ASN A 139 -5.88 13.33 -0.99
N LYS A 140 -4.67 12.87 -1.36
CA LYS A 140 -4.01 11.59 -0.97
C LYS A 140 -4.99 10.48 -0.56
N ILE A 141 -5.87 10.05 -1.48
CA ILE A 141 -6.65 8.83 -1.28
C ILE A 141 -5.65 7.68 -1.33
N TYR A 142 -5.57 6.87 -0.27
CA TYR A 142 -4.73 5.68 -0.27
C TYR A 142 -5.26 4.65 0.72
N ILE A 143 -4.91 3.40 0.47
CA ILE A 143 -5.08 2.30 1.44
C ILE A 143 -3.70 1.96 1.96
N THR A 144 -3.48 2.09 3.25
CA THR A 144 -2.26 1.61 3.91
C THR A 144 -2.60 0.36 4.71
N ILE A 145 -1.90 -0.74 4.44
CA ILE A 145 -1.95 -1.94 5.25
C ILE A 145 -0.68 -1.99 6.09
N GLU A 146 -0.87 -2.04 7.39
CA GLU A 146 0.14 -2.28 8.41
C GLU A 146 -0.12 -3.66 9.06
N ASP A 147 0.83 -4.20 9.82
CA ASP A 147 0.72 -5.54 10.42
C ASP A 147 -0.56 -5.76 11.26
N LYS A 148 -1.03 -4.71 11.95
CA LYS A 148 -2.19 -4.78 12.86
C LYS A 148 -3.39 -4.00 12.35
N TYR A 149 -3.21 -3.11 11.39
CA TYR A 149 -4.24 -2.17 11.00
C TYR A 149 -4.31 -1.99 9.49
N ILE A 150 -5.51 -1.81 8.99
CA ILE A 150 -5.76 -1.24 7.67
C ILE A 150 -6.27 0.18 7.84
N GLU A 151 -5.64 1.12 7.15
CA GLU A 151 -6.04 2.52 7.08
C GLU A 151 -6.50 2.85 5.67
N ILE A 152 -7.68 3.45 5.55
CA ILE A 152 -8.15 4.04 4.30
C ILE A 152 -8.28 5.53 4.51
N LYS A 153 -7.48 6.27 3.76
CA LYS A 153 -7.64 7.71 3.62
C LYS A 153 -8.50 8.01 2.41
N LYS A 154 -9.60 8.72 2.64
CA LYS A 154 -10.47 9.32 1.64
C LYS A 154 -10.27 10.84 1.63
N ILE A 155 -10.86 11.51 0.65
CA ILE A 155 -10.74 12.96 0.46
C ILE A 155 -11.03 13.74 1.75
N SER A 156 -12.08 13.37 2.49
CA SER A 156 -12.54 14.09 3.68
C SER A 156 -12.34 13.33 5.00
N THR A 157 -12.01 12.03 4.95
CA THR A 157 -12.00 11.17 6.14
C THR A 157 -10.86 10.17 6.09
N THR A 158 -10.16 9.99 7.20
CA THR A 158 -9.25 8.86 7.40
C THR A 158 -9.92 7.87 8.35
N LYS A 159 -9.90 6.59 8.01
CA LYS A 159 -10.44 5.54 8.87
C LYS A 159 -9.45 4.41 9.00
N ARG A 160 -9.20 3.98 10.24
CA ARG A 160 -8.24 2.93 10.59
C ARG A 160 -8.95 1.84 11.38
N VAL A 161 -8.71 0.59 11.02
CA VAL A 161 -9.34 -0.57 11.67
C VAL A 161 -8.30 -1.67 11.92
N ASN A 162 -8.44 -2.38 13.04
CA ASN A 162 -7.58 -3.50 13.38
C ASN A 162 -7.92 -4.73 12.52
N ILE A 163 -6.92 -5.38 11.94
CA ILE A 163 -7.08 -6.57 11.08
C ILE A 163 -7.70 -7.75 11.84
N ALA A 164 -7.41 -7.88 13.14
CA ALA A 164 -7.99 -8.92 13.99
C ALA A 164 -9.51 -8.78 14.13
N ASN A 165 -10.04 -7.56 13.97
CA ASN A 165 -11.46 -7.29 14.08
C ASN A 165 -12.19 -7.49 12.73
N ILE A 166 -11.48 -7.76 11.63
CA ILE A 166 -12.11 -7.95 10.32
C ILE A 166 -12.75 -9.34 10.30
N THR A 167 -14.04 -9.39 9.99
CA THR A 167 -14.81 -10.63 9.89
C THR A 167 -14.99 -11.06 8.44
N GLU A 168 -15.29 -10.11 7.56
CA GLU A 168 -15.60 -10.40 6.16
C GLU A 168 -15.19 -9.28 5.21
N ILE A 169 -14.84 -9.66 3.99
CA ILE A 169 -14.60 -8.77 2.85
C ILE A 169 -15.60 -9.12 1.77
N GLU A 170 -16.52 -8.21 1.51
CA GLU A 170 -17.57 -8.35 0.49
C GLU A 170 -17.24 -7.51 -0.72
N PHE A 171 -17.43 -8.13 -1.88
CA PHE A 171 -17.43 -7.46 -3.16
C PHE A 171 -18.86 -7.45 -3.71
N THR A 172 -19.45 -6.27 -3.77
CA THR A 172 -20.87 -6.12 -4.09
C THR A 172 -21.15 -4.94 -5.01
N VAL A 173 -22.24 -5.06 -5.77
CA VAL A 173 -22.81 -3.99 -6.60
C VAL A 173 -24.08 -3.53 -5.88
N ARG A 174 -24.14 -2.27 -5.43
CA ARG A 174 -25.32 -1.79 -4.71
C ARG A 174 -26.52 -1.71 -5.68
N ALA A 175 -27.66 -2.25 -5.25
CA ALA A 175 -28.85 -2.55 -6.07
C ALA A 175 -29.53 -1.37 -6.80
N ARG A 176 -29.08 -0.12 -6.60
CA ARG A 176 -29.57 1.06 -7.34
C ARG A 176 -28.41 1.76 -8.04
N GLY A 177 -28.12 1.34 -9.27
CA GLY A 177 -27.19 2.01 -10.20
C GLY A 177 -25.74 2.16 -9.73
N SER A 178 -25.32 1.40 -8.72
CA SER A 178 -24.13 1.73 -7.94
C SER A 178 -22.92 0.92 -8.38
N TYR A 179 -21.87 1.64 -8.73
CA TYR A 179 -20.51 1.16 -9.01
C TYR A 179 -20.05 0.04 -8.05
N PRO A 180 -19.24 -0.91 -8.55
CA PRO A 180 -18.75 -2.02 -7.75
C PRO A 180 -17.94 -1.52 -6.54
N MET A 181 -18.25 -2.06 -5.36
CA MET A 181 -17.68 -1.67 -4.08
C MET A 181 -16.94 -2.82 -3.42
N VAL A 182 -15.92 -2.49 -2.64
CA VAL A 182 -15.31 -3.37 -1.64
C VAL A 182 -15.77 -2.89 -0.26
N ILE A 183 -16.27 -3.82 0.54
CA ILE A 183 -16.68 -3.58 1.92
C ILE A 183 -15.88 -4.54 2.81
N ILE A 184 -15.16 -3.99 3.78
CA ILE A 184 -14.45 -4.75 4.81
C ILE A 184 -15.25 -4.54 6.10
N LYS A 185 -15.99 -5.57 6.51
CA LYS A 185 -16.79 -5.52 7.74
C LYS A 185 -15.97 -5.99 8.93
N CYS A 186 -16.27 -5.39 10.07
CA CYS A 186 -15.58 -5.66 11.32
C CYS A 186 -16.56 -6.17 12.37
N ASP A 187 -16.05 -6.92 13.36
CA ASP A 187 -16.85 -7.67 14.34
C ASP A 187 -17.99 -6.87 14.98
N ASN A 188 -19.11 -7.57 15.21
CA ASN A 188 -20.44 -7.03 15.49
C ASN A 188 -20.65 -6.57 16.94
N SER A 189 -19.59 -6.42 17.74
CA SER A 189 -19.73 -6.34 19.22
C SER A 189 -20.24 -5.00 19.78
N THR A 190 -20.33 -3.92 19.01
CA THR A 190 -20.98 -2.69 19.50
C THR A 190 -21.72 -1.90 18.42
N LYS A 191 -23.00 -2.24 18.23
CA LYS A 191 -24.17 -1.36 17.97
C LYS A 191 -24.11 -0.27 16.86
N TYR A 192 -23.04 -0.14 16.10
CA TYR A 192 -22.86 0.93 15.13
C TYR A 192 -22.08 0.42 13.90
N TYR A 193 -22.74 0.43 12.73
CA TYR A 193 -22.19 0.25 11.38
C TYR A 193 -21.07 1.25 11.00
N TYR A 194 -20.53 2.00 11.97
CA TYR A 194 -19.52 3.04 11.81
C TYR A 194 -18.10 2.52 11.71
N ASN A 195 -17.84 1.22 11.87
CA ASN A 195 -16.49 0.63 11.84
C ASN A 195 -16.12 -0.03 10.50
N ASP A 196 -17.08 -0.23 9.60
CA ASP A 196 -16.82 -0.86 8.30
C ASP A 196 -16.07 0.03 7.32
N LEU A 197 -15.07 -0.51 6.65
CA LEU A 197 -14.32 0.19 5.62
C LEU A 197 -14.96 -0.09 4.26
N TYR A 198 -15.23 0.96 3.50
CA TYR A 198 -15.85 0.83 2.18
C TYR A 198 -15.15 1.72 1.17
N PHE A 199 -14.90 1.20 -0.03
CA PHE A 199 -14.32 1.97 -1.14
C PHE A 199 -14.74 1.39 -2.50
N PRO A 200 -14.88 2.24 -3.55
CA PRO A 200 -15.14 1.77 -4.91
C PRO A 200 -14.00 0.91 -5.45
N GLN A 201 -14.33 -0.20 -6.11
CA GLN A 201 -13.35 -1.07 -6.76
C GLN A 201 -12.58 -0.32 -7.86
N SER A 202 -13.25 0.57 -8.60
CA SER A 202 -12.65 1.36 -9.68
C SER A 202 -11.57 2.34 -9.21
N TRP A 203 -11.46 2.61 -7.90
CA TRP A 203 -10.42 3.49 -7.40
C TRP A 203 -9.04 2.86 -7.54
N PHE A 204 -8.89 1.56 -7.34
CA PHE A 204 -7.58 0.90 -7.28
C PHE A 204 -7.43 -0.14 -8.37
N ALA A 205 -6.19 -0.42 -8.76
CA ALA A 205 -5.93 -1.48 -9.72
C ALA A 205 -6.36 -2.83 -9.14
N LYS A 206 -7.00 -3.67 -9.95
CA LYS A 206 -7.49 -5.00 -9.55
C LYS A 206 -6.39 -5.87 -8.90
N LYS A 207 -5.17 -5.81 -9.43
CA LYS A 207 -4.00 -6.51 -8.88
C LYS A 207 -3.69 -6.08 -7.45
N ASP A 208 -3.79 -4.79 -7.16
CA ASP A 208 -3.51 -4.23 -5.83
C ASP A 208 -4.62 -4.60 -4.84
N ILE A 209 -5.88 -4.57 -5.26
CA ILE A 209 -7.02 -5.03 -4.44
C ILE A 209 -6.87 -6.52 -4.10
N ASN A 210 -6.50 -7.36 -5.09
CA ASN A 210 -6.25 -8.78 -4.84
C ASN A 210 -5.08 -8.99 -3.86
N SER A 211 -3.97 -8.28 -4.06
CA SER A 211 -2.81 -8.34 -3.17
C SER A 211 -3.16 -7.89 -1.75
N MET A 212 -4.00 -6.85 -1.62
CA MET A 212 -4.54 -6.38 -0.34
C MET A 212 -5.30 -7.50 0.37
N VAL A 213 -6.26 -8.14 -0.31
CA VAL A 213 -7.07 -9.24 0.27
C VAL A 213 -6.20 -10.43 0.66
N ASP A 214 -5.26 -10.83 -0.20
CA ASP A 214 -4.39 -11.96 0.08
C ASP A 214 -3.49 -11.68 1.29
N ASN A 215 -2.99 -10.45 1.44
CA ASN A 215 -2.22 -10.04 2.60
C ASN A 215 -3.07 -10.01 3.88
N LEU A 216 -4.31 -9.51 3.81
CA LEU A 216 -5.22 -9.52 4.96
C LEU A 216 -5.54 -10.95 5.40
N LYS A 217 -5.79 -11.87 4.46
CA LYS A 217 -6.02 -13.30 4.75
C LYS A 217 -4.79 -14.00 5.35
N LYS A 218 -3.59 -13.66 4.90
CA LYS A 218 -2.34 -14.15 5.52
C LYS A 218 -2.19 -13.69 6.96
N SER A 219 -2.68 -12.49 7.28
CA SER A 219 -2.63 -11.92 8.63
C SER A 219 -3.75 -12.44 9.54
N ASN A 220 -4.91 -12.80 8.99
CA ASN A 220 -6.04 -13.38 9.70
C ASN A 220 -6.80 -14.37 8.81
N GLU A 221 -6.57 -15.67 9.03
CA GLU A 221 -7.14 -16.76 8.22
C GLU A 221 -8.68 -16.86 8.33
N ASN A 222 -9.26 -16.30 9.40
CA ASN A 222 -10.71 -16.35 9.67
C ASN A 222 -11.52 -15.35 8.84
N ILE A 223 -10.88 -14.51 8.02
CA ILE A 223 -11.58 -13.53 7.19
C ILE A 223 -12.34 -14.23 6.05
N TRP A 224 -13.66 -14.12 6.06
CA TRP A 224 -14.51 -14.58 4.97
C TRP A 224 -14.43 -13.63 3.78
N VAL A 225 -14.40 -14.16 2.56
CA VAL A 225 -14.34 -13.33 1.35
C VAL A 225 -15.48 -13.72 0.42
N ILE A 226 -16.37 -12.77 0.15
CA ILE A 226 -17.66 -12.99 -0.53
C ILE A 226 -17.67 -12.20 -1.83
N GLY A 227 -18.14 -12.80 -2.93
CA GLY A 227 -18.31 -12.11 -4.21
C GLY A 227 -17.01 -11.87 -4.98
N ARG A 228 -15.91 -12.56 -4.64
CA ARG A 228 -14.61 -12.41 -5.32
C ARG A 228 -14.59 -12.95 -6.77
N GLY A 229 -15.57 -13.77 -7.15
CA GLY A 229 -15.60 -14.52 -8.42
C GLY A 229 -15.62 -13.64 -9.67
N ASN A 230 -14.67 -13.88 -10.58
CA ASN A 230 -14.42 -13.19 -11.85
C ASN A 230 -14.49 -11.65 -11.79
N MET A 231 -13.84 -11.05 -10.78
CA MET A 231 -13.24 -9.73 -11.03
C MET A 231 -12.24 -9.85 -12.16
#